data_AF-A0A2V5IX55-F1
#
_entry.id   AF-A0A2V5IX55-F1
#
_cell.length_a   1.000
_cell.length_b   1.000
_cell.length_c   1.000
_cell.angle_alpha   90.00
_cell.angle_beta   90.00
_cell.angle_gamma   90.00
#
_symmetry.space_group_name_H-M   'P 1'
#
loop_
_entity.id
_entity.type
_entity.pdbx_description
1 polymer ?
#
loop_
_entity_poly.entity_id
_entity_poly.type
_entity_poly.pdbx_seq_one_letter_code
_entity_poly.pdbx_strand_id
1 'polypeptide(L)'
;MTPEDTELNAWLLPETVANGMVTGCRKHMRRLNSLHILRTFLLVFALTLSAHLPVLAVSGPSLPTGLWVTQKISEAAADPAAFEAAVRGNPHLSGVCLATGWKEIEKEAGKPDFGSIDKAVAVLRRIGMKYELGIKPGVDAPPFVYQQGAQSFETQIRNPHRPNFGAAVTIPVPWDPKYQENFSRIIARLGERYSSDPLCVSVVLTCANFMSKEMHLPKTPEDRAKWSTMGDYGPKLLSVYKKYTDEWAKAFPKQQVTLHLSQVLN
;
A
#
# COMPACT_ATOMS: atom_id res chain seq x y z
N MET A 1 -21.63 -3.49 48.59
CA MET A 1 -20.43 -4.02 49.28
C MET A 1 -20.95 -4.84 50.44
N THR A 2 -21.03 -6.17 50.29
CA THR A 2 -21.70 -7.11 51.21
C THR A 2 -23.23 -6.88 51.38
N PRO A 3 -24.02 -7.88 51.84
CA PRO A 3 -24.28 -9.07 51.01
C PRO A 3 -25.73 -9.62 51.03
N GLU A 4 -25.98 -10.48 50.05
CA GLU A 4 -27.23 -11.17 49.71
C GLU A 4 -26.89 -12.62 49.22
N ASP A 5 -27.60 -13.72 49.52
CA ASP A 5 -28.67 -13.97 50.50
C ASP A 5 -28.78 -15.48 50.92
N THR A 6 -29.26 -15.70 52.15
CA THR A 6 -30.02 -16.79 52.82
C THR A 6 -30.21 -18.23 52.23
N GLU A 7 -30.28 -19.24 53.12
CA GLU A 7 -30.35 -20.69 52.85
C GLU A 7 -31.76 -21.30 52.63
N LEU A 8 -31.83 -22.49 52.00
CA LEU A 8 -33.04 -23.32 51.90
C LEU A 8 -33.25 -24.26 53.10
N ASN A 9 -34.50 -24.68 53.37
CA ASN A 9 -34.80 -25.62 54.45
C ASN A 9 -35.99 -26.56 54.14
N ALA A 10 -35.86 -27.86 54.53
CA ALA A 10 -36.87 -28.93 54.57
C ALA A 10 -37.54 -29.32 53.19
N TRP A 11 -38.11 -30.52 52.98
CA TRP A 11 -38.88 -31.42 53.85
C TRP A 11 -38.87 -32.92 53.42
N LEU A 12 -39.15 -33.80 54.40
CA LEU A 12 -39.73 -35.17 54.33
C LEU A 12 -38.94 -36.41 53.84
N LEU A 13 -39.08 -37.46 54.67
CA LEU A 13 -38.91 -38.92 54.47
C LEU A 13 -40.34 -39.56 54.49
N PRO A 14 -40.61 -40.88 54.32
CA PRO A 14 -39.76 -42.09 54.46
C PRO A 14 -39.88 -43.04 53.21
N GLU A 15 -39.79 -44.39 53.18
CA GLU A 15 -39.83 -45.43 54.23
C GLU A 15 -39.08 -46.76 53.93
N THR A 16 -39.78 -47.90 53.71
CA THR A 16 -39.25 -49.28 53.89
C THR A 16 -39.63 -50.28 52.77
N VAL A 17 -39.18 -51.55 52.97
CA VAL A 17 -39.39 -52.81 52.19
C VAL A 17 -38.26 -53.09 51.18
N ALA A 18 -37.51 -54.22 51.18
CA ALA A 18 -37.55 -55.48 51.97
C ALA A 18 -36.13 -56.08 52.20
N ASN A 19 -36.04 -57.22 52.91
CA ASN A 19 -34.86 -58.12 52.95
C ASN A 19 -35.07 -59.35 52.02
N GLY A 20 -33.98 -59.88 51.43
CA GLY A 20 -33.98 -61.08 50.58
C GLY A 20 -32.64 -61.84 50.64
N MET A 21 -32.66 -63.16 50.51
CA MET A 21 -31.54 -64.04 50.90
C MET A 21 -30.36 -64.14 49.91
N VAL A 22 -29.22 -64.54 50.48
CA VAL A 22 -27.91 -64.74 49.82
C VAL A 22 -27.91 -65.93 48.85
N THR A 23 -27.34 -65.75 47.66
CA THR A 23 -26.35 -66.69 47.07
C THR A 23 -25.56 -66.00 45.95
N GLY A 24 -24.35 -66.49 45.67
CA GLY A 24 -23.29 -65.64 45.10
C GLY A 24 -23.12 -65.66 43.59
N CYS A 25 -22.60 -64.55 43.06
CA CYS A 25 -21.57 -64.57 42.01
C CYS A 25 -20.65 -63.35 42.15
N ARG A 26 -19.34 -63.55 42.36
CA ARG A 26 -18.36 -62.46 42.55
C ARG A 26 -17.83 -61.96 41.20
N LYS A 27 -18.43 -60.91 40.63
CA LYS A 27 -17.82 -60.15 39.51
C LYS A 27 -17.25 -58.82 40.03
N HIS A 28 -15.95 -58.59 39.83
CA HIS A 28 -15.28 -57.35 40.21
C HIS A 28 -15.68 -56.20 39.28
N MET A 29 -16.54 -55.30 39.74
CA MET A 29 -16.77 -54.02 39.08
C MET A 29 -15.69 -53.00 39.50
N ARG A 30 -14.52 -53.04 38.83
CA ARG A 30 -13.49 -52.00 39.00
C ARG A 30 -14.05 -50.67 38.50
N ARG A 31 -14.19 -49.67 39.39
CA ARG A 31 -14.25 -48.26 38.98
C ARG A 31 -12.95 -47.92 38.23
N LEU A 32 -13.01 -47.82 36.91
CA LEU A 32 -11.91 -47.33 36.08
C LEU A 32 -12.02 -45.80 35.95
N ASN A 33 -10.87 -45.12 36.01
CA ASN A 33 -10.79 -43.67 36.16
C ASN A 33 -11.33 -42.89 34.94
N SER A 34 -12.60 -42.48 35.03
CA SER A 34 -13.29 -41.67 34.01
C SER A 34 -12.53 -40.39 33.61
N LEU A 35 -11.77 -39.79 34.54
CA LEU A 35 -10.98 -38.57 34.29
C LEU A 35 -9.85 -38.73 33.26
N HIS A 36 -9.28 -39.92 33.07
CA HIS A 36 -8.16 -40.09 32.13
C HIS A 36 -8.66 -40.22 30.69
N ILE A 37 -9.68 -41.05 30.44
CA ILE A 37 -10.25 -41.24 29.10
C ILE A 37 -10.81 -39.91 28.56
N LEU A 38 -11.48 -39.12 29.41
CA LEU A 38 -12.00 -37.80 29.03
C LEU A 38 -10.89 -36.80 28.69
N ARG A 39 -9.76 -36.80 29.43
CA ARG A 39 -8.58 -35.97 29.11
C ARG A 39 -7.92 -36.38 27.80
N THR A 40 -7.79 -37.68 27.53
CA THR A 40 -7.21 -38.17 26.27
C THR A 40 -8.09 -37.79 25.08
N PHE A 41 -9.42 -37.90 25.19
CA PHE A 41 -10.34 -37.46 24.14
C PHE A 41 -10.25 -35.94 23.87
N LEU A 42 -10.19 -35.11 24.92
CA LEU A 42 -10.00 -33.66 24.77
C LEU A 42 -8.68 -33.29 24.07
N LEU A 43 -7.59 -33.97 24.41
CA LEU A 43 -6.28 -33.75 23.76
C LEU A 43 -6.28 -34.19 22.29
N VAL A 44 -6.88 -35.33 21.97
CA VAL A 44 -7.00 -35.80 20.57
C VAL A 44 -7.89 -34.85 19.75
N PHE A 45 -9.02 -34.39 20.31
CA PHE A 45 -9.91 -33.46 19.61
C PHE A 45 -9.26 -32.10 19.33
N ALA A 46 -8.47 -31.58 20.28
CA ALA A 46 -7.67 -30.37 20.10
C ALA A 46 -6.59 -30.53 19.01
N LEU A 47 -5.93 -31.69 18.94
CA LEU A 47 -4.97 -32.03 17.89
C LEU A 47 -5.63 -32.13 16.51
N THR A 48 -6.83 -32.72 16.40
CA THR A 48 -7.55 -32.80 15.11
C THR A 48 -8.09 -31.46 14.63
N LEU A 49 -8.54 -30.57 15.53
CA LEU A 49 -8.95 -29.21 15.14
C LEU A 49 -7.75 -28.39 14.64
N SER A 50 -6.59 -28.57 15.26
CA SER A 50 -5.34 -27.89 14.88
C SER A 50 -4.82 -28.30 13.49
N ALA A 51 -5.22 -29.48 12.98
CA ALA A 51 -4.83 -29.99 11.67
C ALA A 51 -5.72 -29.52 10.50
N HIS A 52 -6.83 -28.83 10.80
CA HIS A 52 -7.83 -28.41 9.79
C HIS A 52 -8.02 -26.89 9.69
N LEU A 53 -7.34 -26.10 10.52
CA LEU A 53 -7.04 -24.73 10.15
C LEU A 53 -6.00 -24.76 9.01
N PRO A 54 -6.32 -24.33 7.78
CA PRO A 54 -5.26 -24.03 6.84
C PRO A 54 -4.40 -22.95 7.49
N VAL A 55 -3.10 -23.20 7.58
CA VAL A 55 -2.15 -22.12 7.84
C VAL A 55 -2.27 -21.19 6.64
N LEU A 56 -3.06 -20.11 6.81
CA LEU A 56 -3.04 -18.96 5.93
C LEU A 56 -1.67 -18.31 6.11
N ALA A 57 -0.68 -18.89 5.42
CA ALA A 57 0.56 -18.22 5.12
C ALA A 57 0.17 -16.92 4.45
N VAL A 58 0.28 -15.81 5.18
CA VAL A 58 0.05 -14.47 4.67
C VAL A 58 1.04 -14.32 3.53
N SER A 59 0.53 -14.41 2.30
CA SER A 59 1.35 -14.25 1.11
C SER A 59 1.94 -12.85 1.16
N GLY A 60 3.28 -12.77 1.07
CA GLY A 60 3.98 -11.49 1.07
C GLY A 60 3.40 -10.57 -0.03
N PRO A 61 3.34 -9.25 0.20
CA PRO A 61 2.70 -8.31 -0.71
C PRO A 61 3.26 -8.49 -2.13
N SER A 62 2.36 -8.81 -3.07
CA SER A 62 2.77 -9.56 -4.26
C SER A 62 3.79 -8.79 -5.11
N LEU A 63 4.96 -9.39 -5.31
CA LEU A 63 6.05 -8.80 -6.08
C LEU A 63 5.61 -8.47 -7.52
N PRO A 64 5.95 -7.28 -8.05
CA PRO A 64 5.82 -6.98 -9.47
C PRO A 64 6.93 -7.73 -10.23
N THR A 65 6.60 -8.90 -10.76
CA THR A 65 7.49 -9.73 -11.58
C THR A 65 6.97 -9.80 -13.03
N GLY A 66 7.81 -10.30 -13.94
CA GLY A 66 7.47 -10.42 -15.37
C GLY A 66 7.60 -9.10 -16.15
N LEU A 67 6.91 -9.00 -17.29
CA LEU A 67 6.97 -7.82 -18.17
C LEU A 67 5.92 -6.78 -17.78
N TRP A 68 6.33 -5.52 -17.62
CA TRP A 68 5.47 -4.40 -17.25
C TRP A 68 5.53 -3.29 -18.30
N VAL A 69 4.38 -2.68 -18.61
CA VAL A 69 4.29 -1.56 -19.57
C VAL A 69 3.97 -0.25 -18.84
N THR A 70 4.63 0.85 -19.20
CA THR A 70 4.30 2.17 -18.65
C THR A 70 3.18 2.81 -19.46
N GLN A 71 2.04 3.07 -18.83
CA GLN A 71 0.93 3.82 -19.42
C GLN A 71 0.92 5.25 -18.87
N LYS A 72 1.03 6.24 -19.75
CA LYS A 72 0.73 7.64 -19.37
C LYS A 72 -0.80 7.79 -19.23
N ILE A 73 -1.24 8.32 -18.10
CA ILE A 73 -2.61 8.82 -17.89
C ILE A 73 -2.58 10.34 -18.04
N SER A 74 -3.51 10.88 -18.82
CA SER A 74 -3.94 12.28 -18.76
C SER A 74 -5.38 12.34 -19.26
N GLU A 75 -6.16 13.31 -18.79
CA GLU A 75 -7.60 13.45 -19.08
C GLU A 75 -7.91 13.41 -20.59
N ALA A 76 -7.09 14.10 -21.39
CA ALA A 76 -7.21 14.17 -22.86
C ALA A 76 -6.68 12.94 -23.63
N ALA A 77 -6.22 11.88 -22.96
CA ALA A 77 -5.53 10.74 -23.59
C ALA A 77 -6.13 9.36 -23.26
N ALA A 78 -7.18 9.30 -22.43
CA ALA A 78 -7.72 8.05 -21.91
C ALA A 78 -9.04 7.65 -22.59
N ASP A 79 -8.95 6.97 -23.74
CA ASP A 79 -10.01 6.05 -24.18
C ASP A 79 -9.88 4.72 -23.40
N PRO A 80 -10.84 4.35 -22.55
CA PRO A 80 -10.80 3.08 -21.82
C PRO A 80 -10.88 1.84 -22.73
N ALA A 81 -11.47 1.95 -23.92
CA ALA A 81 -11.60 0.83 -24.86
C ALA A 81 -10.27 0.52 -25.56
N ALA A 82 -9.63 1.53 -26.17
CA ALA A 82 -8.28 1.38 -26.73
C ALA A 82 -7.24 0.96 -25.68
N PHE A 83 -7.33 1.47 -24.44
CA PHE A 83 -6.45 1.04 -23.36
C PHE A 83 -6.65 -0.44 -22.99
N GLU A 84 -7.89 -0.93 -22.87
CA GLU A 84 -8.14 -2.36 -22.64
C GLU A 84 -7.63 -3.22 -23.81
N ALA A 85 -7.90 -2.81 -25.05
CA ALA A 85 -7.46 -3.52 -26.24
C ALA A 85 -5.92 -3.62 -26.32
N ALA A 86 -5.20 -2.54 -25.99
CA ALA A 86 -3.74 -2.53 -25.96
C ALA A 86 -3.17 -3.45 -24.87
N VAL A 87 -3.74 -3.46 -23.67
CA VAL A 87 -3.27 -4.33 -22.57
C VAL A 87 -3.61 -5.80 -22.84
N ARG A 88 -4.81 -6.11 -23.35
CA ARG A 88 -5.20 -7.48 -23.73
C ARG A 88 -4.45 -8.01 -24.95
N GLY A 89 -4.05 -7.12 -25.87
CA GLY A 89 -3.33 -7.48 -27.09
C GLY A 89 -1.90 -8.02 -26.86
N ASN A 90 -1.34 -7.87 -25.66
CA ASN A 90 -0.05 -8.42 -25.29
C ASN A 90 -0.17 -9.42 -24.12
N PRO A 91 -0.30 -10.74 -24.39
CA PRO A 91 -0.49 -11.76 -23.35
C PRO A 91 0.73 -12.00 -22.46
N HIS A 92 1.86 -11.33 -22.71
CA HIS A 92 3.07 -11.42 -21.89
C HIS A 92 3.11 -10.37 -20.77
N LEU A 93 2.18 -9.40 -20.73
CA LEU A 93 2.12 -8.39 -19.68
C LEU A 93 1.69 -9.00 -18.34
N SER A 94 2.48 -8.70 -17.31
CA SER A 94 2.23 -9.09 -15.91
C SER A 94 1.70 -7.92 -15.05
N GLY A 95 1.75 -6.69 -15.58
CA GLY A 95 1.19 -5.50 -14.97
C GLY A 95 1.39 -4.21 -15.77
N VAL A 96 0.80 -3.12 -15.30
CA VAL A 96 0.88 -1.79 -15.92
C VAL A 96 1.41 -0.75 -14.91
N CYS A 97 2.50 -0.07 -15.26
CA CYS A 97 3.00 1.08 -14.52
C CYS A 97 2.23 2.34 -14.94
N LEU A 98 1.22 2.71 -14.15
CA LEU A 98 0.47 3.94 -14.35
C LEU A 98 1.36 5.16 -14.01
N ALA A 99 1.32 6.17 -14.87
CA ALA A 99 2.13 7.38 -14.74
C ALA A 99 1.33 8.63 -15.11
N THR A 100 1.25 9.61 -14.22
CA THR A 100 0.70 10.94 -14.54
C THR A 100 1.43 12.05 -13.79
N GLY A 101 1.23 13.30 -14.21
CA GLY A 101 1.81 14.49 -13.59
C GLY A 101 0.89 15.04 -12.49
N TRP A 102 1.44 15.61 -11.43
CA TRP A 102 0.65 16.15 -10.32
C TRP A 102 -0.35 17.25 -10.77
N LYS A 103 0.03 18.14 -11.69
CA LYS A 103 -0.85 19.15 -12.31
C LYS A 103 -2.02 18.59 -13.13
N GLU A 104 -1.96 17.32 -13.54
CA GLU A 104 -3.07 16.65 -14.22
C GLU A 104 -4.15 16.20 -13.21
N ILE A 105 -3.76 16.03 -11.94
CA ILE A 105 -4.62 15.64 -10.81
C ILE A 105 -5.13 16.89 -10.09
N GLU A 106 -4.23 17.72 -9.58
CA GLU A 106 -4.55 18.86 -8.72
C GLU A 106 -4.30 20.16 -9.50
N LYS A 107 -5.32 20.59 -10.24
CA LYS A 107 -5.29 21.84 -11.03
C LYS A 107 -5.42 23.08 -10.13
N GLU A 108 -6.19 22.95 -9.05
CA GLU A 108 -6.42 23.96 -8.03
C GLU A 108 -6.07 23.42 -6.63
N ALA A 109 -5.57 24.28 -5.75
CA ALA A 109 -5.12 23.89 -4.41
C ALA A 109 -6.21 23.18 -3.59
N GLY A 110 -5.93 21.97 -3.12
CA GLY A 110 -6.84 21.17 -2.31
C GLY A 110 -7.98 20.50 -3.09
N LYS A 111 -8.03 20.63 -4.43
CA LYS A 111 -9.05 20.05 -5.31
C LYS A 111 -8.44 19.02 -6.29
N PRO A 112 -8.01 17.83 -5.82
CA PRO A 112 -7.57 16.77 -6.70
C PRO A 112 -8.74 16.10 -7.44
N ASP A 113 -8.65 16.02 -8.76
CA ASP A 113 -9.45 15.12 -9.59
C ASP A 113 -8.64 13.85 -9.91
N PHE A 114 -9.18 12.70 -9.50
CA PHE A 114 -8.59 11.40 -9.77
C PHE A 114 -9.28 10.65 -10.93
N GLY A 115 -10.30 11.23 -11.57
CA GLY A 115 -11.17 10.56 -12.54
C GLY A 115 -10.46 9.99 -13.76
N SER A 116 -9.29 10.54 -14.15
CA SER A 116 -8.44 9.95 -15.19
C SER A 116 -7.74 8.66 -14.74
N ILE A 117 -7.32 8.60 -13.47
CA ILE A 117 -6.73 7.41 -12.84
C ILE A 117 -7.82 6.37 -12.56
N ASP A 118 -8.99 6.80 -12.08
CA ASP A 118 -10.13 5.91 -11.81
C ASP A 118 -10.59 5.17 -13.08
N LYS A 119 -10.62 5.84 -14.24
CA LYS A 119 -10.94 5.21 -15.54
C LYS A 119 -9.91 4.12 -15.90
N ALA A 120 -8.61 4.39 -15.70
CA ALA A 120 -7.57 3.40 -15.96
C ALA A 120 -7.64 2.22 -14.98
N VAL A 121 -7.79 2.49 -13.67
CA VAL A 121 -7.94 1.47 -12.63
C VAL A 121 -9.20 0.63 -12.83
N ALA A 122 -10.32 1.22 -13.29
CA ALA A 122 -11.54 0.47 -13.62
C ALA A 122 -11.34 -0.53 -14.77
N VAL A 123 -10.57 -0.17 -15.81
CA VAL A 123 -10.17 -1.10 -16.87
C VAL A 123 -9.30 -2.22 -16.30
N LEU A 124 -8.26 -1.90 -15.52
CA LEU A 124 -7.35 -2.90 -14.97
C LEU A 124 -8.06 -3.87 -14.00
N ARG A 125 -9.02 -3.37 -13.19
CA ARG A 125 -9.95 -4.20 -12.39
C ARG A 125 -10.81 -5.12 -13.25
N ARG A 126 -11.42 -4.61 -14.34
CA ARG A 126 -12.26 -5.41 -15.26
C ARG A 126 -11.50 -6.56 -15.92
N ILE A 127 -10.20 -6.41 -16.13
CA ILE A 127 -9.36 -7.43 -16.79
C ILE A 127 -8.47 -8.24 -15.83
N GLY A 128 -8.50 -7.95 -14.53
CA GLY A 128 -7.69 -8.62 -13.51
C GLY A 128 -6.19 -8.29 -13.55
N MET A 129 -5.80 -7.17 -14.19
CA MET A 129 -4.40 -6.80 -14.39
C MET A 129 -3.85 -5.99 -13.22
N LYS A 130 -2.65 -6.36 -12.74
CA LYS A 130 -1.93 -5.64 -11.68
C LYS A 130 -1.44 -4.28 -12.14
N TYR A 131 -1.28 -3.34 -11.21
CA TYR A 131 -0.73 -2.02 -11.49
C TYR A 131 0.20 -1.47 -10.41
N GLU A 132 1.07 -0.59 -10.88
CA GLU A 132 1.90 0.31 -10.08
C GLU A 132 1.39 1.73 -10.29
N LEU A 133 1.31 2.52 -9.22
CA LEU A 133 0.89 3.93 -9.31
C LEU A 133 2.07 4.87 -9.05
N GLY A 134 2.41 5.74 -10.02
CA GLY A 134 3.46 6.74 -9.84
C GLY A 134 3.04 8.13 -10.31
N ILE A 135 3.04 9.10 -9.39
CA ILE A 135 2.64 10.49 -9.64
C ILE A 135 3.89 11.36 -9.70
N LYS A 136 4.14 12.03 -10.83
CA LYS A 136 5.34 12.85 -11.02
C LYS A 136 5.09 14.30 -10.57
N PRO A 137 5.85 14.82 -9.59
CA PRO A 137 5.97 16.27 -9.37
C PRO A 137 7.00 16.83 -10.38
N GLY A 138 8.06 17.50 -9.92
CA GLY A 138 9.07 18.11 -10.80
C GLY A 138 8.42 19.17 -11.71
N VAL A 139 8.64 19.07 -13.02
CA VAL A 139 8.01 19.97 -14.01
C VAL A 139 6.49 19.80 -14.18
N ASP A 140 5.90 18.84 -13.47
CA ASP A 140 4.44 18.69 -13.37
C ASP A 140 3.90 19.08 -11.99
N ALA A 141 4.67 19.82 -11.18
CA ALA A 141 4.12 20.51 -10.02
C ALA A 141 3.09 21.58 -10.47
N PRO A 142 1.90 21.66 -9.84
CA PRO A 142 0.88 22.65 -10.19
C PRO A 142 1.33 24.10 -9.99
N PRO A 143 0.89 25.06 -10.83
CA PRO A 143 1.22 26.48 -10.67
C PRO A 143 0.86 27.07 -9.29
N PHE A 144 -0.21 26.59 -8.65
CA PHE A 144 -0.63 27.09 -7.34
C PHE A 144 0.41 26.86 -6.23
N VAL A 145 1.29 25.85 -6.37
CA VAL A 145 2.30 25.52 -5.36
C VAL A 145 3.30 26.67 -5.21
N TYR A 146 3.70 27.28 -6.32
CA TYR A 146 4.55 28.46 -6.34
C TYR A 146 3.78 29.73 -5.90
N GLN A 147 2.50 29.85 -6.26
CA GLN A 147 1.63 30.94 -5.80
C GLN A 147 1.42 30.92 -4.26
N GLN A 148 1.56 29.75 -3.62
CA GLN A 148 1.57 29.59 -2.17
C GLN A 148 2.97 29.78 -1.53
N GLY A 149 3.94 30.26 -2.29
CA GLY A 149 5.26 30.66 -1.80
C GLY A 149 6.32 29.55 -1.78
N ALA A 150 6.08 28.39 -2.42
CA ALA A 150 7.10 27.35 -2.52
C ALA A 150 8.27 27.79 -3.41
N GLN A 151 9.50 27.60 -2.94
CA GLN A 151 10.72 27.93 -3.69
C GLN A 151 10.82 27.15 -5.01
N SER A 152 11.21 27.86 -6.06
CA SER A 152 11.37 27.37 -7.43
C SER A 152 12.84 27.22 -7.83
N PHE A 153 13.14 26.21 -8.63
CA PHE A 153 14.43 26.04 -9.31
C PHE A 153 14.22 26.04 -10.83
N GLU A 154 14.92 26.93 -11.53
CA GLU A 154 14.82 27.09 -12.99
C GLU A 154 16.03 26.49 -13.72
N THR A 155 15.76 25.74 -14.79
CA THR A 155 16.76 25.14 -15.67
C THR A 155 16.25 25.10 -17.13
N GLN A 156 16.96 24.39 -18.01
CA GLN A 156 16.56 24.15 -19.39
C GLN A 156 16.46 22.65 -19.70
N ILE A 157 15.61 22.26 -20.64
CA ILE A 157 15.50 20.87 -21.09
C ILE A 157 16.76 20.50 -21.90
N ARG A 158 17.59 19.61 -21.35
CA ARG A 158 18.90 19.21 -21.93
C ARG A 158 18.88 17.96 -22.84
N ASN A 159 17.74 17.28 -23.01
CA ASN A 159 17.67 16.12 -23.90
C ASN A 159 17.31 16.57 -25.33
N PRO A 160 18.20 16.40 -26.34
CA PRO A 160 17.99 16.88 -27.71
C PRO A 160 16.92 16.10 -28.47
N HIS A 161 16.53 14.91 -28.01
CA HIS A 161 15.45 14.11 -28.60
C HIS A 161 14.05 14.53 -28.11
N ARG A 162 13.94 15.68 -27.42
CA ARG A 162 12.65 16.28 -27.03
C ARG A 162 12.35 17.50 -27.91
N PRO A 163 11.10 17.68 -28.37
CA PRO A 163 10.73 18.81 -29.24
C PRO A 163 10.84 20.18 -28.55
N ASN A 164 10.97 20.20 -27.23
CA ASN A 164 11.20 21.38 -26.40
C ASN A 164 12.62 21.42 -25.80
N PHE A 165 13.62 20.86 -26.48
CA PHE A 165 15.03 21.05 -26.15
C PHE A 165 15.40 22.54 -26.02
N GLY A 166 16.23 22.89 -25.04
CA GLY A 166 16.63 24.27 -24.74
C GLY A 166 15.58 25.11 -24.02
N ALA A 167 14.29 24.72 -24.04
CA ALA A 167 13.23 25.46 -23.37
C ALA A 167 13.45 25.54 -21.85
N ALA A 168 13.16 26.71 -21.27
CA ALA A 168 13.20 26.92 -19.82
C ALA A 168 12.08 26.13 -19.13
N VAL A 169 12.39 25.57 -17.96
CA VAL A 169 11.45 24.81 -17.13
C VAL A 169 11.76 24.99 -15.65
N THR A 170 10.70 24.95 -14.84
CA THR A 170 10.75 25.17 -13.40
C THR A 170 10.32 23.91 -12.64
N ILE A 171 11.00 23.60 -11.56
CA ILE A 171 10.61 22.57 -10.58
C ILE A 171 10.55 23.18 -9.17
N PRO A 172 9.79 22.60 -8.23
CA PRO A 172 9.87 22.99 -6.84
C PRO A 172 11.20 22.52 -6.23
N VAL A 173 11.74 23.31 -5.29
CA VAL A 173 12.90 22.92 -4.48
C VAL A 173 12.47 21.78 -3.54
N PRO A 174 13.09 20.58 -3.58
CA PRO A 174 12.48 19.41 -2.92
C PRO A 174 12.39 19.45 -1.39
N TRP A 175 13.23 20.28 -0.75
CA TRP A 175 13.25 20.54 0.69
C TRP A 175 12.44 21.79 1.10
N ASP A 176 11.71 22.41 0.18
CA ASP A 176 10.81 23.53 0.49
C ASP A 176 9.57 23.05 1.28
N PRO A 177 9.20 23.70 2.39
CA PRO A 177 8.10 23.24 3.24
C PRO A 177 6.73 23.39 2.59
N LYS A 178 6.50 24.37 1.71
CA LYS A 178 5.22 24.58 1.02
C LYS A 178 5.04 23.64 -0.17
N TYR A 179 6.12 23.28 -0.86
CA TYR A 179 6.11 22.12 -1.76
C TYR A 179 5.75 20.84 -0.98
N GLN A 180 6.43 20.59 0.15
CA GLN A 180 6.22 19.37 0.92
C GLN A 180 4.81 19.25 1.48
N GLU A 181 4.28 20.27 2.14
CA GLU A 181 2.90 20.31 2.65
C GLU A 181 1.88 19.93 1.56
N ASN A 182 2.04 20.50 0.36
CA ASN A 182 1.14 20.26 -0.75
C ASN A 182 1.27 18.85 -1.36
N PHE A 183 2.49 18.34 -1.59
CA PHE A 183 2.67 17.02 -2.19
C PHE A 183 2.35 15.88 -1.20
N SER A 184 2.64 16.06 0.09
CA SER A 184 2.30 15.09 1.15
C SER A 184 0.78 14.89 1.27
N ARG A 185 -0.01 15.97 1.11
CA ARG A 185 -1.48 15.90 1.03
C ARG A 185 -1.94 14.97 -0.10
N ILE A 186 -1.30 15.05 -1.26
CA ILE A 186 -1.65 14.21 -2.42
C ILE A 186 -1.25 12.75 -2.20
N ILE A 187 -0.09 12.47 -1.62
CA ILE A 187 0.31 11.10 -1.23
C ILE A 187 -0.75 10.48 -0.29
N ALA A 188 -1.21 11.23 0.71
CA ALA A 188 -2.28 10.78 1.60
C ALA A 188 -3.61 10.50 0.86
N ARG A 189 -4.08 11.42 0.00
CA ARG A 189 -5.32 11.22 -0.77
C ARG A 189 -5.25 10.06 -1.77
N LEU A 190 -4.07 9.78 -2.34
CA LEU A 190 -3.83 8.61 -3.17
C LEU A 190 -3.91 7.31 -2.35
N GLY A 191 -3.33 7.31 -1.14
CA GLY A 191 -3.41 6.19 -0.20
C GLY A 191 -4.84 5.88 0.22
N GLU A 192 -5.60 6.90 0.62
CA GLU A 192 -7.04 6.80 0.94
C GLU A 192 -7.86 6.18 -0.19
N ARG A 193 -7.48 6.43 -1.47
CA ARG A 193 -8.25 6.02 -2.65
C ARG A 193 -7.85 4.65 -3.22
N TYR A 194 -6.56 4.26 -3.13
CA TYR A 194 -6.03 3.12 -3.86
C TYR A 194 -5.31 2.05 -3.01
N SER A 195 -4.92 2.33 -1.76
CA SER A 195 -4.17 1.36 -0.93
C SER A 195 -4.95 0.08 -0.57
N SER A 196 -6.28 0.11 -0.68
CA SER A 196 -7.17 -1.02 -0.46
C SER A 196 -7.39 -1.91 -1.70
N ASP A 197 -6.90 -1.50 -2.88
CA ASP A 197 -7.05 -2.23 -4.12
C ASP A 197 -6.05 -3.40 -4.20
N PRO A 198 -6.50 -4.68 -4.30
CA PRO A 198 -5.60 -5.82 -4.38
C PRO A 198 -4.81 -5.91 -5.70
N LEU A 199 -5.17 -5.12 -6.72
CA LEU A 199 -4.41 -5.00 -7.96
C LEU A 199 -3.37 -3.87 -7.92
N CYS A 200 -3.47 -2.92 -6.97
CA CYS A 200 -2.41 -1.96 -6.70
C CYS A 200 -1.32 -2.69 -5.90
N VAL A 201 -0.19 -3.03 -6.52
CA VAL A 201 0.88 -3.84 -5.90
C VAL A 201 2.13 -3.03 -5.53
N SER A 202 2.39 -1.93 -6.24
CA SER A 202 3.48 -0.99 -5.92
C SER A 202 3.10 0.47 -6.14
N VAL A 203 3.87 1.36 -5.53
CA VAL A 203 3.80 2.81 -5.72
C VAL A 203 5.19 3.40 -5.88
N VAL A 204 5.35 4.35 -6.80
CA VAL A 204 6.69 4.90 -7.11
C VAL A 204 7.06 6.03 -6.15
N LEU A 205 8.17 5.84 -5.43
CA LEU A 205 8.83 6.86 -4.62
C LEU A 205 9.28 8.03 -5.50
N THR A 206 8.43 9.03 -5.50
CA THR A 206 8.59 10.31 -6.18
C THR A 206 8.59 11.41 -5.12
N CYS A 207 9.45 12.41 -5.28
CA CYS A 207 9.60 13.55 -4.39
C CYS A 207 10.64 14.59 -4.87
N ALA A 208 11.75 14.16 -5.46
CA ALA A 208 12.84 15.03 -5.91
C ALA A 208 13.26 14.66 -7.34
N ASN A 209 12.32 14.86 -8.28
CA ASN A 209 12.42 14.43 -9.68
C ASN A 209 12.40 15.64 -10.64
N PHE A 210 13.04 15.52 -11.80
CA PHE A 210 13.03 16.54 -12.84
C PHE A 210 11.93 16.29 -13.90
N MET A 211 12.25 15.53 -14.95
CA MET A 211 11.38 15.30 -16.13
C MET A 211 10.67 13.93 -16.11
N SER A 212 11.22 12.94 -15.42
CA SER A 212 10.74 11.55 -15.33
C SER A 212 10.31 11.20 -13.90
N LYS A 213 9.79 9.98 -13.66
CA LYS A 213 9.58 9.46 -12.29
C LYS A 213 10.90 9.09 -11.58
N GLU A 214 12.05 9.23 -12.23
CA GLU A 214 13.34 8.72 -11.76
C GLU A 214 13.99 9.66 -10.73
N MET A 215 14.87 9.11 -9.91
CA MET A 215 15.58 9.78 -8.81
C MET A 215 16.68 10.76 -9.28
N HIS A 216 16.35 11.75 -10.12
CA HIS A 216 17.30 12.76 -10.56
C HIS A 216 16.73 14.19 -10.64
N LEU A 217 17.58 15.15 -10.29
CA LEU A 217 17.39 16.59 -10.46
C LEU A 217 18.09 17.10 -11.74
N PRO A 218 17.89 18.36 -12.13
CA PRO A 218 18.78 19.09 -13.03
C PRO A 218 20.23 18.99 -12.52
N LYS A 219 21.16 18.67 -13.43
CA LYS A 219 22.50 18.16 -13.09
C LYS A 219 23.65 18.65 -13.98
N THR A 220 23.46 19.70 -14.78
CA THR A 220 24.58 20.36 -15.49
C THR A 220 25.55 21.05 -14.51
N PRO A 221 26.74 21.52 -14.93
CA PRO A 221 27.62 22.30 -14.04
C PRO A 221 26.92 23.54 -13.48
N GLU A 222 26.11 24.22 -14.29
CA GLU A 222 25.34 25.41 -13.91
C GLU A 222 24.22 25.04 -12.93
N ASP A 223 23.50 23.94 -13.17
CA ASP A 223 22.48 23.45 -12.22
C ASP A 223 23.12 23.14 -10.85
N ARG A 224 24.26 22.43 -10.83
CA ARG A 224 24.97 22.09 -9.59
C ARG A 224 25.48 23.32 -8.86
N ALA A 225 25.97 24.33 -9.59
CA ALA A 225 26.34 25.63 -9.00
C ALA A 225 25.13 26.33 -8.35
N LYS A 226 23.96 26.35 -9.01
CA LYS A 226 22.70 26.86 -8.43
C LYS A 226 22.26 26.06 -7.19
N TRP A 227 22.39 24.73 -7.20
CA TRP A 227 22.05 23.93 -6.01
C TRP A 227 22.97 24.24 -4.84
N SER A 228 24.28 24.46 -5.07
CA SER A 228 25.23 24.83 -4.02
C SER A 228 24.99 26.22 -3.40
N THR A 229 24.39 27.19 -4.12
CA THR A 229 24.01 28.47 -3.49
C THR A 229 22.82 28.33 -2.53
N MET A 230 22.07 27.23 -2.62
CA MET A 230 21.04 26.85 -1.64
C MET A 230 21.63 26.12 -0.41
N GLY A 231 22.96 26.12 -0.25
CA GLY A 231 23.70 25.42 0.81
C GLY A 231 23.97 23.95 0.49
N ASP A 232 24.43 23.18 1.47
CA ASP A 232 24.63 21.74 1.28
C ASP A 232 23.28 21.04 1.05
N TYR A 233 23.07 20.59 -0.18
CA TYR A 233 21.85 19.94 -0.64
C TYR A 233 21.90 18.41 -0.49
N GLY A 234 23.05 17.80 -0.17
CA GLY A 234 23.18 16.35 0.01
C GLY A 234 22.35 15.84 1.20
N PRO A 235 22.59 16.33 2.43
CA PRO A 235 21.79 15.99 3.62
C PRO A 235 20.32 16.41 3.48
N LYS A 236 20.04 17.52 2.79
CA LYS A 236 18.67 17.96 2.51
C LYS A 236 17.93 16.93 1.66
N LEU A 237 18.52 16.47 0.56
CA LEU A 237 17.92 15.43 -0.27
C LEU A 237 17.79 14.10 0.48
N LEU A 238 18.77 13.71 1.30
CA LEU A 238 18.64 12.51 2.14
C LEU A 238 17.46 12.62 3.14
N SER A 239 17.23 13.80 3.72
CA SER A 239 16.05 14.06 4.56
C SER A 239 14.74 13.99 3.77
N VAL A 240 14.70 14.57 2.56
CA VAL A 240 13.56 14.49 1.63
C VAL A 240 13.23 13.02 1.30
N TYR A 241 14.22 12.22 0.89
CA TYR A 241 13.98 10.82 0.55
C TYR A 241 13.52 9.98 1.74
N LYS A 242 14.04 10.21 2.95
CA LYS A 242 13.55 9.55 4.17
C LYS A 242 12.08 9.88 4.43
N LYS A 243 11.75 11.17 4.59
CA LYS A 243 10.37 11.66 4.83
C LYS A 243 9.38 11.06 3.84
N TYR A 244 9.69 11.11 2.55
CA TYR A 244 8.77 10.62 1.53
C TYR A 244 8.73 9.10 1.41
N THR A 245 9.80 8.36 1.78
CA THR A 245 9.71 6.90 1.93
C THR A 245 8.71 6.54 3.02
N ASP A 246 8.81 7.20 4.18
CA ASP A 246 7.91 6.99 5.31
C ASP A 246 6.45 7.36 4.96
N GLU A 247 6.22 8.45 4.22
CA GLU A 247 4.88 8.89 3.80
C GLU A 247 4.26 8.02 2.72
N TRP A 248 5.02 7.59 1.70
CA TRP A 248 4.52 6.63 0.71
C TRP A 248 4.20 5.27 1.36
N ALA A 249 5.07 4.77 2.25
CA ALA A 249 4.82 3.53 3.00
C ALA A 249 3.62 3.65 3.94
N LYS A 250 3.43 4.79 4.61
CA LYS A 250 2.25 5.06 5.47
C LYS A 250 0.96 5.14 4.67
N ALA A 251 0.98 5.75 3.49
CA ALA A 251 -0.18 5.88 2.62
C ALA A 251 -0.54 4.55 1.92
N PHE A 252 0.44 3.68 1.68
CA PHE A 252 0.28 2.41 0.98
C PHE A 252 0.91 1.23 1.76
N PRO A 253 0.39 0.91 2.95
CA PRO A 253 1.01 -0.03 3.91
C PRO A 253 0.97 -1.51 3.49
N LYS A 254 0.44 -1.83 2.31
CA LYS A 254 0.36 -3.18 1.74
C LYS A 254 1.10 -3.30 0.39
N GLN A 255 1.62 -2.20 -0.13
CA GLN A 255 2.25 -2.13 -1.45
C GLN A 255 3.75 -1.93 -1.33
N GLN A 256 4.46 -2.25 -2.40
CA GLN A 256 5.90 -2.04 -2.47
C GLN A 256 6.20 -0.60 -2.88
N VAL A 257 6.99 0.12 -2.08
CA VAL A 257 7.49 1.46 -2.44
C VAL A 257 8.68 1.27 -3.38
N THR A 258 8.48 1.47 -4.68
CA THR A 258 9.49 1.25 -5.73
C THR A 258 10.26 2.52 -6.06
N LEU A 259 11.58 2.42 -6.22
CA LEU A 259 12.43 3.56 -6.57
C LEU A 259 12.91 3.44 -8.02
N HIS A 260 12.49 4.39 -8.86
CA HIS A 260 12.89 4.40 -10.27
C HIS A 260 14.28 5.02 -10.41
N LEU A 261 15.25 4.24 -10.90
CA LEU A 261 16.64 4.65 -11.09
C LEU A 261 17.03 4.51 -12.56
N SER A 262 17.77 5.50 -13.06
CA SER A 262 18.42 5.44 -14.37
C SER A 262 19.91 5.66 -14.20
N GLN A 263 20.67 4.58 -14.29
CA GLN A 263 22.11 4.66 -14.49
C GLN A 263 22.34 5.00 -15.96
N VAL A 264 22.89 6.17 -16.22
CA VAL A 264 23.56 6.41 -17.50
C VAL A 264 24.79 5.53 -17.51
N LEU A 265 24.87 4.60 -18.46
CA LEU A 265 26.11 3.91 -18.77
C LEU A 265 27.06 4.95 -19.38
N ASN A 266 28.16 5.21 -18.67
CA ASN A 266 29.26 6.08 -19.09
C ASN A 266 30.40 5.22 -19.63
#